data_AF-A0A3R7I2Y0-F1
#
_entry.id   AF-A0A3R7I2Y0-F1
#
_cell.length_a   1.000
_cell.length_b   1.000
_cell.length_c   1.000
_cell.angle_alpha   90.00
_cell.angle_beta   90.00
_cell.angle_gamma   90.00
#
_symmetry.space_group_name_H-M   'P 1'
#
loop_
_entity.id
_entity.type
_entity.pdbx_description
1 polymer ?
#
loop_
_entity_poly.entity_id
_entity_poly.type
_entity_poly.pdbx_seq_one_letter_code
_entity_poly.pdbx_strand_id
1 'polypeptide(L)'
;MSERILTLPGSSDQFVITDRPAPTLTDRYRALPDGMNPTLFVAVRAHQIRAGDVVTAFFTDGPGIRRTEHVPDAYTAHPNAFDDCPAQCETCEDIAAYGVTGDRYVRLASADERVDCAVVFRNTPVAIIPATTAAHFPPPDTVPPLPDLFAFDNGAHGPYEALPVSRTWSPHSTISVTRETAEQITTDLPHSHTGRHLTCHWLGDALLILSDPRLRTEPGRPGRIIQPDADGRYRIGGLWPWEEWTAEHDDSNRRPQYPEPAGEEAN
;
A
#
# COMPACT_ATOMS: atom_id res chain seq x y z
N MET A 1 -15.08 -8.56 19.73
CA MET A 1 -14.52 -9.10 18.48
C MET A 1 -14.98 -10.53 18.37
N SER A 2 -15.68 -10.86 17.30
CA SER A 2 -16.08 -12.22 16.99
C SER A 2 -14.90 -12.95 16.35
N GLU A 3 -14.59 -14.15 16.84
CA GLU A 3 -13.60 -15.04 16.24
C GLU A 3 -14.33 -16.23 15.61
N ARG A 4 -13.85 -16.66 14.44
CA ARG A 4 -14.32 -17.88 13.77
C ARG A 4 -13.12 -18.74 13.40
N ILE A 5 -13.26 -20.05 13.56
CA ILE A 5 -12.22 -21.01 13.16
C ILE A 5 -12.59 -21.56 11.79
N LEU A 6 -11.65 -21.45 10.86
CA LEU A 6 -11.68 -22.10 9.55
C LEU A 6 -10.72 -23.29 9.56
N THR A 7 -11.00 -24.29 8.74
CA THR A 7 -10.14 -25.45 8.54
C THR A 7 -9.82 -25.61 7.06
N LEU A 8 -8.63 -26.12 6.76
CA LEU A 8 -8.25 -26.51 5.41
C LEU A 8 -8.39 -28.02 5.24
N PRO A 9 -8.94 -28.50 4.11
CA PRO A 9 -8.96 -29.92 3.81
C PRO A 9 -7.55 -30.54 3.91
N GLY A 10 -7.43 -31.61 4.70
CA GLY A 10 -6.15 -32.31 4.90
C GLY A 10 -5.15 -31.61 5.83
N SER A 11 -5.53 -30.52 6.49
CA SER A 11 -4.71 -29.85 7.50
C SER A 11 -5.27 -30.10 8.90
N SER A 12 -4.39 -30.24 9.89
CA SER A 12 -4.72 -30.21 11.31
C SER A 12 -4.68 -28.81 11.92
N ASP A 13 -4.25 -27.80 11.15
CA ASP A 13 -4.13 -26.42 11.63
C ASP A 13 -5.51 -25.78 11.78
N GLN A 14 -5.61 -24.85 12.73
CA GLN A 14 -6.78 -24.02 12.95
C GLN A 14 -6.49 -22.60 12.49
N PHE A 15 -7.36 -22.08 11.62
CA PHE A 15 -7.21 -20.77 11.01
C PHE A 15 -8.21 -19.82 11.65
N VAL A 16 -7.75 -19.00 12.59
CA VAL A 16 -8.59 -18.07 13.33
C VAL A 16 -8.77 -16.80 12.51
N ILE A 17 -10.01 -16.53 12.13
CA ILE A 17 -10.41 -15.31 11.46
C ILE A 17 -11.11 -14.38 12.45
N THR A 18 -10.61 -13.16 12.53
CA THR A 18 -11.20 -12.09 13.34
C THR A 18 -12.08 -11.21 12.45
N ASP A 19 -12.92 -10.40 13.11
CA ASP A 19 -13.51 -9.25 12.46
C ASP A 19 -12.43 -8.41 11.75
N ARG A 20 -12.78 -7.89 10.58
CA ARG A 20 -11.93 -6.97 9.86
C ARG A 20 -11.82 -5.68 10.66
N PRO A 21 -10.61 -5.11 10.84
CA PRO A 21 -10.47 -3.82 11.52
C PRO A 21 -11.37 -2.78 10.86
N ALA A 22 -11.98 -1.92 11.68
CA ALA A 22 -12.69 -0.77 11.15
C ALA A 22 -11.68 0.12 10.40
N PRO A 23 -12.07 0.76 9.29
CA PRO A 23 -11.24 1.76 8.63
C PRO A 23 -10.90 2.84 9.66
N THR A 24 -9.62 2.98 9.98
CA THR A 24 -9.09 4.16 10.68
C THR A 24 -8.33 4.98 9.66
N LEU A 25 -8.03 6.24 9.96
CA LEU A 25 -7.21 7.08 9.07
C LEU A 25 -5.80 6.51 8.85
N THR A 26 -5.34 5.60 9.71
CA THR A 26 -3.99 5.04 9.67
C THR A 26 -3.97 3.59 9.21
N ASP A 27 -5.00 2.82 9.56
CA ASP A 27 -5.10 1.43 9.16
C ASP A 27 -5.93 1.36 7.88
N ARG A 28 -5.21 1.24 6.75
CA ARG A 28 -5.67 1.19 5.34
C ARG A 28 -6.73 0.11 5.02
N TYR A 29 -7.40 -0.46 6.02
CA TYR A 29 -8.44 -1.46 5.86
C TYR A 29 -9.71 -0.84 5.31
N ARG A 30 -10.01 -1.07 4.04
CA ARG A 30 -11.34 -0.72 3.51
C ARG A 30 -12.41 -1.66 4.00
N ALA A 31 -13.60 -1.12 4.26
CA ALA A 31 -14.78 -1.93 4.49
C ALA A 31 -15.06 -2.82 3.28
N LEU A 32 -15.53 -4.04 3.54
CA LEU A 32 -16.06 -4.90 2.49
C LEU A 32 -17.41 -4.34 2.00
N PRO A 33 -17.83 -4.64 0.76
CA PRO A 33 -19.17 -4.31 0.27
C PRO A 33 -20.28 -4.74 1.23
N ASP A 34 -21.40 -4.01 1.27
CA ASP A 34 -22.50 -4.31 2.17
C ASP A 34 -22.97 -5.77 2.06
N GLY A 35 -23.10 -6.43 3.21
CA GLY A 35 -23.47 -7.86 3.30
C GLY A 35 -22.29 -8.82 3.14
N MET A 36 -21.15 -8.38 2.59
CA MET A 36 -19.94 -9.16 2.52
C MET A 36 -19.23 -9.15 3.88
N ASN A 37 -19.27 -10.26 4.61
CA ASN A 37 -18.81 -10.32 6.01
C ASN A 37 -18.06 -11.64 6.33
N PRO A 38 -17.38 -11.75 7.49
CA PRO A 38 -16.54 -12.89 7.82
C PRO A 38 -17.22 -14.27 7.87
N THR A 39 -18.56 -14.32 7.94
CA THR A 39 -19.30 -15.61 7.87
C THR A 39 -19.25 -16.25 6.48
N LEU A 40 -18.96 -15.46 5.44
CA LEU A 40 -18.82 -15.94 4.06
C LEU A 40 -17.41 -16.45 3.75
N PHE A 41 -16.45 -16.24 4.65
CA PHE A 41 -15.07 -16.61 4.42
C PHE A 41 -14.87 -18.12 4.45
N VAL A 42 -13.98 -18.57 3.58
CA VAL A 42 -13.43 -19.93 3.57
C VAL A 42 -11.90 -19.86 3.53
N ALA A 43 -11.25 -20.84 4.16
CA ALA A 43 -9.80 -20.98 4.02
C ALA A 43 -9.51 -21.84 2.78
N VAL A 44 -8.56 -21.40 1.96
CA VAL A 44 -7.98 -22.18 0.86
C VAL A 44 -6.46 -22.06 0.86
N ARG A 45 -5.77 -22.87 0.06
CA ARG A 45 -4.36 -22.64 -0.29
C ARG A 45 -4.29 -21.67 -1.46
N ALA A 46 -3.25 -20.85 -1.55
CA ALA A 46 -3.11 -19.85 -2.61
C ALA A 46 -3.23 -20.44 -4.03
N HIS A 47 -2.71 -21.65 -4.28
CA HIS A 47 -2.86 -22.33 -5.58
C HIS A 47 -4.27 -22.82 -5.91
N GLN A 48 -5.21 -22.76 -4.96
CA GLN A 48 -6.60 -23.16 -5.15
C GLN A 48 -7.50 -21.96 -5.46
N ILE A 49 -6.99 -20.73 -5.30
CA ILE A 49 -7.71 -19.51 -5.62
C ILE A 49 -8.00 -19.48 -7.13
N ARG A 50 -9.24 -19.11 -7.46
CA ARG A 50 -9.75 -19.04 -8.83
C ARG A 50 -10.03 -17.59 -9.22
N ALA A 51 -10.12 -17.35 -10.53
CA ALA A 51 -10.57 -16.07 -11.03
C ALA A 51 -11.97 -15.74 -10.46
N GLY A 52 -12.13 -14.52 -9.95
CA GLY A 52 -13.38 -14.06 -9.34
C GLY A 52 -13.49 -14.28 -7.82
N ASP A 53 -12.64 -15.10 -7.21
CA ASP A 53 -12.59 -15.22 -5.75
C ASP A 53 -12.14 -13.87 -5.15
N VAL A 54 -12.67 -13.49 -3.99
CA VAL A 54 -12.25 -12.26 -3.30
C VAL A 54 -11.26 -12.61 -2.20
N VAL A 55 -10.03 -12.12 -2.28
CA VAL A 55 -8.99 -12.30 -1.25
C VAL A 55 -9.20 -11.28 -0.14
N THR A 56 -9.32 -11.75 1.11
CA THR A 56 -9.63 -10.89 2.26
C THR A 56 -8.58 -10.92 3.37
N ALA A 57 -7.84 -12.02 3.52
CA ALA A 57 -6.76 -12.13 4.49
C ALA A 57 -5.75 -13.24 4.13
N PHE A 58 -4.52 -13.10 4.61
CA PHE A 58 -3.55 -14.19 4.73
C PHE A 58 -3.53 -14.71 6.16
N PHE A 59 -3.00 -15.90 6.41
CA PHE A 59 -2.76 -16.37 7.77
C PHE A 59 -1.27 -16.42 8.09
N THR A 60 -0.90 -15.94 9.27
CA THR A 60 0.49 -15.95 9.80
C THR A 60 1.14 -17.31 9.65
N ASP A 61 2.43 -17.38 9.31
CA ASP A 61 3.15 -18.66 9.18
C ASP A 61 3.35 -19.41 10.51
N GLY A 62 3.58 -20.72 10.39
CA GLY A 62 3.77 -21.63 11.53
C GLY A 62 2.69 -22.72 11.65
N PRO A 63 2.91 -23.72 12.51
CA PRO A 63 1.95 -24.79 12.77
C PRO A 63 0.90 -24.41 13.84
N GLY A 64 -0.22 -25.14 13.88
CA GLY A 64 -1.19 -25.05 14.97
C GLY A 64 -2.25 -23.97 14.75
N ILE A 65 -2.31 -22.99 15.66
CA ILE A 65 -3.30 -21.90 15.59
C ILE A 65 -2.67 -20.73 14.83
N ARG A 66 -3.19 -20.46 13.63
CA ARG A 66 -2.73 -19.36 12.76
C ARG A 66 -3.78 -18.25 12.75
N ARG A 67 -3.33 -17.01 12.92
CA ARG A 67 -4.23 -15.83 12.95
C ARG A 67 -4.27 -15.16 11.60
N THR A 68 -5.38 -14.48 11.30
CA THR A 68 -5.49 -13.68 10.10
C THR A 68 -4.71 -12.38 10.16
N GLU A 69 -4.05 -12.09 9.05
CA GLU A 69 -3.61 -10.76 8.65
C GLU A 69 -4.50 -10.32 7.48
N HIS A 70 -5.46 -9.43 7.77
CA HIS A 70 -6.37 -8.93 6.74
C HIS A 70 -5.58 -8.18 5.66
N VAL A 71 -5.99 -8.31 4.40
CA VAL A 71 -5.43 -7.44 3.35
C VAL A 71 -6.04 -6.05 3.49
N PRO A 72 -5.28 -4.94 3.40
CA PRO A 72 -5.82 -3.59 3.51
C PRO A 72 -6.96 -3.30 2.53
N ASP A 73 -6.78 -3.71 1.27
CA ASP A 73 -7.81 -3.63 0.24
C ASP A 73 -8.17 -5.04 -0.22
N ALA A 74 -9.34 -5.54 0.17
CA ALA A 74 -9.85 -6.81 -0.34
C ALA A 74 -10.07 -6.71 -1.86
N TYR A 75 -9.82 -7.78 -2.60
CA TYR A 75 -9.79 -7.69 -4.05
C TYR A 75 -10.24 -8.94 -4.77
N THR A 76 -10.77 -8.75 -5.97
CA THR A 76 -11.11 -9.84 -6.86
C THR A 76 -9.83 -10.40 -7.47
N ALA A 77 -9.56 -11.68 -7.20
CA ALA A 77 -8.37 -12.38 -7.65
C ALA A 77 -8.48 -12.75 -9.13
N HIS A 78 -7.38 -12.53 -9.84
CA HIS A 78 -7.11 -13.01 -11.18
C HIS A 78 -5.79 -13.78 -11.13
N PRO A 79 -5.82 -15.06 -10.71
CA PRO A 79 -4.62 -15.86 -10.56
C PRO A 79 -3.98 -16.11 -11.92
N ASN A 80 -2.70 -15.81 -12.03
CA ASN A 80 -1.91 -16.07 -13.23
C ASN A 80 -0.73 -16.98 -12.89
N ALA A 81 -0.25 -17.73 -13.89
CA ALA A 81 1.04 -18.38 -13.76
C ALA A 81 2.13 -17.31 -13.54
N PHE A 82 3.17 -17.67 -12.79
CA PHE A 82 4.25 -16.74 -12.48
C PHE A 82 4.94 -16.23 -13.76
N ASP A 83 5.13 -17.11 -14.75
CA ASP A 83 5.81 -16.82 -16.02
C ASP A 83 4.98 -15.93 -16.97
N ASP A 84 3.67 -15.77 -16.72
CA ASP A 84 2.75 -14.99 -17.54
C ASP A 84 2.53 -13.56 -17.00
N CYS A 85 3.49 -13.01 -16.25
CA CYS A 85 3.37 -11.66 -15.69
C CYS A 85 3.63 -10.58 -16.77
N PRO A 86 2.61 -9.83 -17.23
CA PRO A 86 2.82 -8.77 -18.23
C PRO A 86 3.54 -7.56 -17.65
N ALA A 87 3.54 -7.41 -16.32
CA ALA A 87 4.00 -6.20 -15.64
C ALA A 87 5.52 -6.18 -15.35
N GLN A 88 6.22 -7.33 -15.44
CA GLN A 88 7.63 -7.48 -15.03
C GLN A 88 7.94 -6.68 -13.75
N CYS A 89 7.08 -6.80 -12.72
CA CYS A 89 7.27 -5.98 -11.53
C CYS A 89 8.57 -6.39 -10.81
N GLU A 90 9.16 -5.45 -10.08
CA GLU A 90 10.43 -5.64 -9.35
C GLU A 90 10.45 -6.94 -8.52
N THR A 91 9.35 -7.26 -7.84
CA THR A 91 9.23 -8.51 -7.08
C THR A 91 9.33 -9.77 -7.95
N CYS A 92 8.76 -9.75 -9.16
CA CYS A 92 8.88 -10.86 -10.10
C CYS A 92 10.32 -10.97 -10.65
N GLU A 93 10.96 -9.84 -10.94
CA GLU A 93 12.36 -9.81 -11.38
C GLU A 93 13.30 -10.34 -10.30
N ASP A 94 13.12 -9.92 -9.05
CA ASP A 94 13.90 -10.39 -7.91
C ASP A 94 13.78 -11.91 -7.75
N ILE A 95 12.55 -12.45 -7.74
CA ILE A 95 12.32 -13.89 -7.61
C ILE A 95 12.96 -14.67 -8.77
N ALA A 96 12.85 -14.15 -9.99
CA ALA A 96 13.49 -14.73 -11.16
C ALA A 96 15.02 -14.70 -11.06
N ALA A 97 15.61 -13.62 -10.55
CA ALA A 97 17.05 -13.46 -10.37
C ALA A 97 17.63 -14.45 -9.37
N TYR A 98 16.87 -14.88 -8.37
CA TYR A 98 17.27 -15.91 -7.40
C TYR A 98 17.16 -17.34 -7.94
N GLY A 99 16.77 -17.55 -9.20
CA GLY A 99 16.68 -18.87 -9.82
C GLY A 99 15.62 -19.77 -9.17
N VAL A 100 14.66 -19.18 -8.46
CA VAL A 100 13.56 -19.93 -7.87
C VAL A 100 12.57 -20.29 -8.96
N THR A 101 12.19 -21.56 -9.02
CA THR A 101 11.23 -22.03 -10.01
C THR A 101 9.85 -21.39 -9.75
N GLY A 102 9.26 -20.79 -10.80
CA GLY A 102 7.95 -20.14 -10.73
C GLY A 102 6.82 -21.08 -10.26
N ASP A 103 7.06 -22.40 -10.30
CA ASP A 103 6.13 -23.43 -9.83
C ASP A 103 5.89 -23.43 -8.31
N ARG A 104 6.64 -22.65 -7.51
CA ARG A 104 6.45 -22.53 -6.05
C ARG A 104 5.53 -21.39 -5.65
N TYR A 105 5.25 -20.46 -6.55
CA TYR A 105 4.49 -19.25 -6.29
C TYR A 105 3.19 -19.21 -7.09
N VAL A 106 2.22 -18.46 -6.59
CA VAL A 106 1.06 -18.01 -7.36
C VAL A 106 1.08 -16.50 -7.36
N ARG A 107 0.82 -15.93 -8.53
CA ARG A 107 0.57 -14.50 -8.68
C ARG A 107 -0.92 -14.24 -8.52
N LEU A 108 -1.28 -13.49 -7.49
CA LEU A 108 -2.65 -13.02 -7.25
C LEU A 108 -2.71 -11.55 -7.69
N ALA A 109 -3.17 -11.31 -8.91
CA ALA A 109 -3.44 -9.96 -9.40
C ALA A 109 -4.88 -9.55 -9.06
N SER A 110 -5.13 -8.24 -8.93
CA SER A 110 -6.49 -7.71 -8.99
C SER A 110 -7.01 -7.74 -10.43
N ALA A 111 -8.33 -7.73 -10.57
CA ALA A 111 -9.03 -7.48 -11.82
C ALA A 111 -8.69 -6.11 -12.44
N ASP A 112 -8.48 -5.11 -11.59
CA ASP A 112 -8.01 -3.80 -12.01
C ASP A 112 -6.50 -3.91 -12.18
N GLU A 113 -6.02 -4.01 -13.43
CA GLU A 113 -4.64 -4.30 -13.86
C GLU A 113 -3.57 -3.28 -13.38
N ARG A 114 -3.90 -2.49 -12.35
CA ARG A 114 -3.03 -1.53 -11.68
C ARG A 114 -1.93 -2.25 -10.89
N VAL A 115 -0.87 -2.60 -11.62
CA VAL A 115 0.56 -2.76 -11.28
C VAL A 115 0.97 -3.67 -10.11
N ASP A 116 0.12 -3.97 -9.14
CA ASP A 116 0.50 -4.76 -7.97
C ASP A 116 -0.16 -6.13 -7.98
N CYS A 117 0.66 -7.15 -8.15
CA CYS A 117 0.27 -8.51 -7.85
C CYS A 117 0.90 -8.95 -6.53
N ALA A 118 0.12 -9.63 -5.70
CA ALA A 118 0.69 -10.35 -4.56
C ALA A 118 1.34 -11.64 -5.09
N VAL A 119 2.66 -11.76 -4.92
CA VAL A 119 3.38 -13.01 -5.18
C VAL A 119 3.47 -13.77 -3.87
N VAL A 120 2.80 -14.91 -3.79
CA VAL A 120 2.69 -15.70 -2.56
C VAL A 120 3.07 -17.14 -2.82
N PHE A 121 3.57 -17.85 -1.79
CA PHE A 121 3.83 -19.27 -1.91
C PHE A 121 2.53 -20.03 -2.18
N ARG A 122 2.58 -21.04 -3.06
CA ARG A 122 1.41 -21.85 -3.45
C ARG A 122 0.64 -22.46 -2.29
N ASN A 123 1.36 -22.81 -1.22
CA ASN A 123 0.81 -23.44 -0.04
C ASN A 123 0.46 -22.45 1.08
N THR A 124 0.66 -21.14 0.86
CA THR A 124 0.20 -20.11 1.79
C THR A 124 -1.31 -20.25 1.96
N PRO A 125 -1.80 -20.42 3.19
CA PRO A 125 -3.23 -20.41 3.46
C PRO A 125 -3.78 -18.99 3.35
N VAL A 126 -4.94 -18.86 2.74
CA VAL A 126 -5.58 -17.58 2.41
C VAL A 126 -7.06 -17.67 2.77
N ALA A 127 -7.60 -16.62 3.38
CA ALA A 127 -9.04 -16.47 3.55
C ALA A 127 -9.61 -15.78 2.30
N ILE A 128 -10.62 -16.40 1.71
CA ILE A 128 -11.31 -15.88 0.53
C ILE A 128 -12.82 -15.88 0.73
N ILE A 129 -13.52 -15.14 -0.13
CA ILE A 129 -14.93 -15.38 -0.44
C ILE A 129 -14.99 -16.02 -1.82
N PRO A 130 -15.58 -17.22 -1.96
CA PRO A 130 -15.65 -17.90 -3.25
C PRO A 130 -16.35 -17.06 -4.32
N ALA A 131 -15.90 -17.13 -5.56
CA ALA A 131 -16.42 -16.37 -6.70
C ALA A 131 -17.94 -16.46 -6.85
N THR A 132 -18.51 -17.66 -6.65
CA THR A 132 -19.96 -17.89 -6.70
C THR A 132 -20.72 -17.07 -5.66
N THR A 133 -20.14 -16.88 -4.48
CA THR A 133 -20.71 -16.06 -3.41
C THR A 133 -20.43 -14.59 -3.66
N ALA A 134 -19.20 -14.25 -4.07
CA ALA A 134 -18.76 -12.88 -4.32
C ALA A 134 -19.55 -12.20 -5.46
N ALA A 135 -19.98 -12.96 -6.48
CA ALA A 135 -20.77 -12.45 -7.60
C ALA A 135 -22.15 -11.85 -7.21
N HIS A 136 -22.60 -12.07 -5.98
CA HIS A 136 -23.83 -11.46 -5.45
C HIS A 136 -23.62 -10.05 -4.87
N PHE A 137 -22.38 -9.56 -4.84
CA PHE A 137 -22.00 -8.27 -4.28
C PHE A 137 -21.31 -7.42 -5.36
N PRO A 138 -21.30 -6.09 -5.22
CA PRO A 138 -20.40 -5.25 -5.99
C PRO A 138 -18.94 -5.71 -5.81
N PRO A 139 -18.09 -5.68 -6.85
CA PRO A 139 -16.69 -6.02 -6.69
C PRO A 139 -16.05 -5.08 -5.66
N PRO A 140 -15.21 -5.58 -4.73
CA PRO A 140 -14.60 -4.74 -3.70
C PRO A 140 -13.71 -3.64 -4.31
N ASP A 141 -13.16 -3.90 -5.50
CA ASP A 141 -12.33 -2.96 -6.26
C ASP A 141 -13.13 -1.76 -6.82
N THR A 142 -14.47 -1.77 -6.75
CA THR A 142 -15.32 -0.64 -7.19
C THR A 142 -15.51 0.45 -6.13
N VAL A 143 -15.12 0.19 -4.88
CA VAL A 143 -15.17 1.21 -3.82
C VAL A 143 -14.03 2.20 -4.08
N PRO A 144 -14.30 3.50 -4.28
CA PRO A 144 -13.26 4.47 -4.56
C PRO A 144 -12.20 4.52 -3.45
N PRO A 145 -10.93 4.80 -3.83
CA PRO A 145 -9.97 5.59 -3.10
C PRO A 145 -10.44 6.22 -1.81
N LEU A 146 -10.19 5.70 -0.60
CA LEU A 146 -10.16 6.64 0.53
C LEU A 146 -8.82 7.37 0.47
N PRO A 147 -8.82 8.71 0.64
CA PRO A 147 -7.58 9.44 0.75
C PRO A 147 -6.87 9.07 2.05
N ASP A 148 -5.57 8.87 1.93
CA ASP A 148 -4.62 8.76 3.05
C ASP A 148 -3.88 10.10 3.21
N LEU A 149 -3.23 10.26 4.36
CA LEU A 149 -2.44 11.44 4.69
C LEU A 149 -0.95 11.09 4.68
N PHE A 150 -0.17 11.86 3.93
CA PHE A 150 1.28 11.64 3.76
C PHE A 150 2.07 12.87 4.18
N ALA A 151 3.30 12.67 4.65
CA ALA A 151 4.25 13.74 4.91
C ALA A 151 5.62 13.41 4.32
N PHE A 152 6.49 14.42 4.25
CA PHE A 152 7.92 14.14 4.07
C PHE A 152 8.49 13.51 5.36
N ASP A 153 9.53 12.70 5.19
CA ASP A 153 10.35 12.15 6.28
C ASP A 153 10.60 13.20 7.37
N ASN A 154 10.19 12.86 8.61
CA ASN A 154 10.20 13.64 9.85
C ASN A 154 8.96 14.52 10.13
N GLY A 155 7.93 14.48 9.29
CA GLY A 155 6.67 15.17 9.53
C GLY A 155 6.72 16.70 9.46
N ALA A 156 7.84 17.31 9.05
CA ALA A 156 7.99 18.77 9.03
C ALA A 156 7.05 19.47 8.02
N HIS A 157 6.61 18.76 6.97
CA HIS A 157 5.64 19.28 6.02
C HIS A 157 4.61 18.21 5.66
N GLY A 158 3.36 18.62 5.61
CA GLY A 158 2.17 17.76 5.52
C GLY A 158 1.15 18.12 6.61
N PRO A 159 0.09 17.31 6.77
CA PRO A 159 -0.23 16.16 5.92
C PRO A 159 -0.74 16.57 4.53
N TYR A 160 -0.40 15.78 3.52
CA TYR A 160 -0.91 15.87 2.16
C TYR A 160 -1.95 14.78 1.93
N GLU A 161 -3.14 15.19 1.50
CA GLU A 161 -4.19 14.25 1.11
C GLU A 161 -3.86 13.60 -0.24
N ALA A 162 -3.74 12.28 -0.28
CA ALA A 162 -3.48 11.57 -1.53
C ALA A 162 -4.16 10.21 -1.58
N LEU A 163 -4.43 9.71 -2.80
CA LEU A 163 -4.86 8.33 -2.99
C LEU A 163 -3.62 7.44 -3.14
N PRO A 164 -3.50 6.32 -2.41
CA PRO A 164 -2.46 5.34 -2.69
C PRO A 164 -2.64 4.79 -4.11
N VAL A 165 -1.58 4.79 -4.93
CA VAL A 165 -1.61 4.16 -6.26
C VAL A 165 -1.36 2.66 -6.15
N SER A 166 -0.46 2.29 -5.23
CA SER A 166 -0.10 0.92 -4.93
C SER A 166 -0.84 0.42 -3.70
N ARG A 167 -1.23 -0.86 -3.71
CA ARG A 167 -1.85 -1.57 -2.57
C ARG A 167 -0.84 -1.90 -1.49
N THR A 168 0.42 -2.08 -1.90
CA THR A 168 1.54 -2.26 -1.00
C THR A 168 2.17 -0.91 -0.71
N TRP A 169 2.24 -0.57 0.57
CA TRP A 169 2.94 0.63 0.97
C TRP A 169 4.44 0.38 1.13
N SER A 170 5.21 1.33 0.63
CA SER A 170 6.59 1.54 0.99
C SER A 170 6.80 3.05 1.10
N PRO A 171 7.84 3.52 1.81
CA PRO A 171 8.18 4.93 1.82
C PRO A 171 8.38 5.50 0.40
N HIS A 172 8.76 4.70 -0.59
CA HIS A 172 8.97 5.18 -1.95
C HIS A 172 7.78 4.97 -2.89
N SER A 173 6.65 4.48 -2.37
CA SER A 173 5.47 4.20 -3.17
C SER A 173 4.93 5.46 -3.85
N THR A 174 4.29 5.27 -4.99
CA THR A 174 3.65 6.37 -5.73
C THR A 174 2.29 6.69 -5.10
N ILE A 175 2.04 7.97 -4.86
CA ILE A 175 0.74 8.51 -4.42
C ILE A 175 0.12 9.34 -5.54
N SER A 176 -1.22 9.40 -5.58
CA SER A 176 -1.99 10.15 -6.57
C SER A 176 -2.65 11.35 -5.90
N VAL A 177 -2.16 12.55 -6.23
CA VAL A 177 -2.56 13.82 -5.61
C VAL A 177 -3.31 14.70 -6.60
N THR A 178 -4.12 15.63 -6.09
CA THR A 178 -4.70 16.69 -6.93
C THR A 178 -3.62 17.69 -7.35
N ARG A 179 -3.95 18.59 -8.29
CA ARG A 179 -3.05 19.69 -8.68
C ARG A 179 -2.68 20.57 -7.48
N GLU A 180 -3.67 20.96 -6.69
CA GLU A 180 -3.48 21.81 -5.51
C GLU A 180 -2.49 21.18 -4.52
N THR A 181 -2.68 19.90 -4.20
CA THR A 181 -1.76 19.16 -3.33
C THR A 181 -0.37 19.01 -3.96
N ALA A 182 -0.28 18.79 -5.28
CA ALA A 182 1.01 18.76 -5.98
C ALA A 182 1.73 20.11 -5.89
N GLU A 183 1.03 21.23 -6.07
CA GLU A 183 1.58 22.58 -5.93
C GLU A 183 2.10 22.83 -4.51
N GLN A 184 1.36 22.38 -3.49
CA GLN A 184 1.82 22.45 -2.10
C GLN A 184 3.10 21.62 -1.88
N ILE A 185 3.12 20.37 -2.32
CA ILE A 185 4.30 19.49 -2.27
C ILE A 185 5.51 20.18 -2.93
N THR A 186 5.33 20.81 -4.10
CA THR A 186 6.44 21.51 -4.79
C THR A 186 6.98 22.73 -4.04
N THR A 187 6.14 23.37 -3.23
CA THR A 187 6.50 24.53 -2.40
C THR A 187 7.28 24.09 -1.16
N ASP A 188 6.85 22.98 -0.55
CA ASP A 188 7.43 22.45 0.68
C ASP A 188 8.70 21.63 0.43
N LEU A 189 8.82 20.95 -0.71
CA LEU A 189 9.91 20.01 -1.02
C LEU A 189 11.33 20.63 -0.85
N PRO A 190 11.64 21.85 -1.33
CA PRO A 190 12.97 22.44 -1.15
C PRO A 190 13.36 22.69 0.31
N HIS A 191 12.38 22.76 1.21
CA HIS A 191 12.57 23.01 2.64
C HIS A 191 12.67 21.72 3.45
N SER A 192 12.29 20.58 2.88
CA SER A 192 12.33 19.30 3.57
C SER A 192 13.75 18.71 3.60
N HIS A 193 14.03 17.91 4.64
CA HIS A 193 15.35 17.29 4.81
C HIS A 193 15.70 16.38 3.62
N THR A 194 14.72 15.62 3.12
CA THR A 194 14.86 14.68 2.00
C THR A 194 14.74 15.33 0.64
N GLY A 195 14.01 16.45 0.52
CA GLY A 195 13.73 17.13 -0.74
C GLY A 195 14.65 18.29 -1.10
N ARG A 196 15.51 18.76 -0.17
CA ARG A 196 16.38 19.95 -0.37
C ARG A 196 17.32 19.93 -1.59
N HIS A 197 17.53 18.75 -2.19
CA HIS A 197 18.37 18.56 -3.37
C HIS A 197 17.56 18.44 -4.67
N LEU A 198 16.24 18.58 -4.57
CA LEU A 198 15.30 18.49 -5.67
C LEU A 198 14.76 19.89 -5.98
N THR A 199 14.59 20.18 -7.27
CA THR A 199 13.89 21.38 -7.74
C THR A 199 12.66 20.98 -8.55
N CYS A 200 11.60 21.76 -8.40
CA CYS A 200 10.33 21.52 -9.07
C CYS A 200 10.00 22.67 -10.02
N HIS A 201 9.53 22.35 -11.22
CA HIS A 201 9.12 23.31 -12.23
C HIS A 201 7.85 22.84 -12.93
N TRP A 202 6.89 23.75 -13.09
CA TRP A 202 5.71 23.51 -13.90
C TRP A 202 6.00 23.80 -15.39
N LEU A 203 5.73 22.82 -16.24
CA LEU A 203 5.82 22.90 -17.71
C LEU A 203 4.42 22.76 -18.30
N GLY A 204 3.65 23.85 -18.27
CA GLY A 204 2.22 23.81 -18.55
C GLY A 204 1.50 23.03 -17.45
N ASP A 205 0.87 21.92 -17.82
CA ASP A 205 0.19 21.03 -16.87
C ASP A 205 1.09 19.90 -16.35
N ALA A 206 2.32 19.75 -16.85
CA ALA A 206 3.24 18.74 -16.35
C ALA A 206 4.13 19.29 -15.23
N LEU A 207 4.43 18.46 -14.24
CA LEU A 207 5.39 18.75 -13.19
C LEU A 207 6.75 18.12 -13.54
N LEU A 208 7.79 18.93 -13.65
CA LEU A 208 9.18 18.48 -13.79
C LEU A 208 9.87 18.53 -12.42
N ILE A 209 10.38 17.40 -11.96
CA ILE A 209 11.20 17.30 -10.74
C ILE A 209 12.63 16.96 -11.18
N LEU A 210 13.60 17.81 -10.87
CA LEU A 210 15.01 17.61 -11.16
C LEU A 210 15.77 17.32 -9.87
N SER A 211 16.73 16.41 -9.91
CA SER A 211 17.72 16.24 -8.84
C SER A 211 18.98 17.04 -9.17
N ASP A 212 19.60 17.68 -8.16
CA ASP A 212 20.87 18.38 -8.34
C ASP A 212 21.97 17.37 -8.73
N PRO A 213 22.51 17.44 -9.96
CA PRO A 213 23.51 16.49 -10.43
C PRO A 213 24.83 16.53 -9.65
N ARG A 214 25.05 17.57 -8.84
CA ARG A 214 26.23 17.72 -7.98
C ARG A 214 26.13 16.87 -6.72
N LEU A 215 24.93 16.57 -6.26
CA LEU A 215 24.66 15.77 -5.08
C LEU A 215 24.63 14.30 -5.49
N ARG A 216 25.82 13.71 -5.63
CA ARG A 216 26.08 12.31 -6.03
C ARG A 216 25.63 11.27 -4.99
N THR A 217 24.67 11.57 -4.13
CA THR A 217 24.24 10.65 -3.07
C THR A 217 23.48 9.46 -3.63
N GLU A 218 22.85 9.61 -4.80
CA GLU A 218 22.40 8.48 -5.63
C GLU A 218 22.81 8.71 -7.09
N PRO A 219 23.69 7.86 -7.66
CA PRO A 219 24.08 8.01 -9.06
C PRO A 219 22.87 7.76 -9.98
N GLY A 220 22.42 8.83 -10.66
CA GLY A 220 21.77 8.68 -11.96
C GLY A 220 20.25 8.53 -12.00
N ARG A 221 19.48 9.02 -11.03
CA ARG A 221 18.04 9.25 -11.28
C ARG A 221 17.88 10.53 -12.12
N PRO A 222 17.62 10.44 -13.45
CA PRO A 222 17.30 11.62 -14.23
C PRO A 222 16.06 12.28 -13.66
N GLY A 223 15.93 13.58 -13.86
CA GLY A 223 14.69 14.28 -13.50
C GLY A 223 13.46 13.61 -14.11
N ARG A 224 12.33 13.70 -13.41
CA ARG A 224 11.08 13.05 -13.78
C ARG A 224 10.06 14.09 -14.25
N ILE A 225 9.47 13.86 -15.41
CA ILE A 225 8.28 14.59 -15.87
C ILE A 225 7.05 13.79 -15.44
N ILE A 226 6.14 14.44 -14.73
CA ILE A 226 4.90 13.87 -14.23
C ILE A 226 3.76 14.61 -14.91
N GLN A 227 3.03 13.88 -15.77
CA GLN A 227 1.81 14.38 -16.40
C GLN A 227 0.60 14.01 -15.53
N PRO A 228 -0.48 14.82 -15.53
CA PRO A 228 -1.73 14.42 -14.90
C PRO A 228 -2.31 13.21 -15.64
N ASP A 229 -2.96 12.30 -14.91
CA ASP A 229 -3.71 11.20 -15.49
C ASP A 229 -5.09 11.67 -16.01
N ALA A 230 -5.91 10.72 -16.49
CA ALA A 230 -7.23 11.01 -17.05
C ALA A 230 -8.18 11.72 -16.08
N ASP A 231 -7.94 11.58 -14.77
CA ASP A 231 -8.72 12.23 -13.71
C ASP A 231 -8.11 13.57 -13.27
N GLY A 232 -7.06 14.03 -13.95
CA GLY A 232 -6.35 15.28 -13.64
C GLY A 232 -5.43 15.18 -12.41
N ARG A 233 -5.08 13.96 -11.96
CA ARG A 233 -4.25 13.74 -10.76
C ARG A 233 -2.80 13.45 -11.12
N TYR A 234 -1.88 13.84 -10.24
CA TYR A 234 -0.44 13.68 -10.40
C TYR A 234 0.05 12.48 -9.60
N ARG A 235 0.78 11.57 -10.25
CA ARG A 235 1.36 10.37 -9.63
C ARG A 235 2.80 10.64 -9.21
N ILE A 236 3.01 10.93 -7.92
CA ILE A 236 4.30 11.36 -7.36
C ILE A 236 4.84 10.26 -6.44
N GLY A 237 6.12 9.89 -6.59
CA GLY A 237 6.79 8.89 -5.74
C GLY A 237 8.13 8.45 -6.30
N GLY A 238 8.84 7.60 -5.55
CA GLY A 238 10.12 7.02 -5.94
C GLY A 238 11.31 7.98 -5.95
N LEU A 239 11.15 9.23 -5.49
CA LEU A 239 12.22 10.24 -5.47
C LEU A 239 12.68 10.58 -4.06
N TRP A 240 11.81 10.44 -3.07
CA TRP A 240 12.08 10.58 -1.64
C TRP A 240 11.22 9.56 -0.87
N PRO A 241 11.53 9.28 0.40
CA PRO A 241 10.64 8.52 1.26
C PRO A 241 9.50 9.42 1.77
N TRP A 242 8.28 8.90 1.67
CA TRP A 242 7.08 9.35 2.33
C TRP A 242 6.98 8.76 3.73
N GLU A 243 6.39 9.52 4.64
CA GLU A 243 5.94 9.05 5.94
C GLU A 243 4.41 9.03 5.96
N GLU A 244 3.81 8.02 6.58
CA GLU A 244 2.36 8.01 6.83
C GLU A 244 2.05 8.95 7.99
N TRP A 245 1.07 9.83 7.81
CA TRP A 245 0.63 10.69 8.88
C TRP A 245 -0.23 9.92 9.87
N THR A 246 0.38 9.50 10.97
CA THR A 246 -0.34 8.85 12.08
C THR A 246 -0.88 9.87 13.07
N ALA A 247 -1.91 9.50 13.85
CA ALA A 247 -2.42 10.35 14.93
C ALA A 247 -1.34 10.75 15.96
N GLU A 248 -0.26 9.97 16.08
CA GLU A 248 0.88 10.30 16.96
C GLU A 248 1.65 11.55 16.48
N HIS A 249 1.62 11.86 15.17
CA HIS A 249 2.22 13.08 14.61
C HIS A 249 1.46 14.34 15.02
N ASP A 250 0.14 14.27 15.14
CA ASP A 250 -0.66 15.40 15.63
C ASP A 250 -0.33 15.73 17.08
N ASP A 251 -0.06 14.72 17.91
CA ASP A 251 0.27 14.90 19.32
C ASP A 251 1.70 15.39 19.56
N SER A 252 2.67 14.96 18.73
CA SER A 252 4.06 15.41 18.84
C SER A 252 4.22 16.90 18.47
N ASN A 253 3.49 17.36 17.44
CA ASN A 253 3.44 18.76 17.04
C ASN A 253 2.66 19.65 18.03
N ARG A 254 1.82 19.06 18.90
CA ARG A 254 1.10 19.77 19.96
C ARG A 254 1.83 19.81 21.30
N ARG A 255 2.92 19.06 21.49
CA ARG A 255 3.70 19.17 22.72
C ARG A 255 4.26 20.59 22.81
N PRO A 256 3.95 21.36 23.88
CA PRO A 256 4.54 22.66 24.06
C PRO A 256 6.06 22.48 24.03
N GLN A 257 6.75 23.21 23.15
CA GLN A 257 8.20 23.35 23.23
C GLN A 257 8.48 23.71 24.68
N TYR A 258 9.20 22.83 25.40
CA TYR A 258 9.56 23.07 26.78
C TYR A 258 10.10 24.50 26.87
N PRO A 259 9.59 25.35 27.77
CA PRO A 259 10.08 26.71 27.87
C PRO A 259 11.60 26.64 27.98
N GLU A 260 12.30 27.36 27.10
CA GLU A 260 13.76 27.46 27.16
C GLU A 260 14.14 27.73 28.62
N PRO A 261 15.10 26.98 29.20
CA PRO A 261 15.47 27.18 30.59
C PRO A 261 15.81 28.66 30.76
N ALA A 262 15.02 29.34 31.60
CA ALA A 262 15.21 30.75 31.88
C ALA A 262 16.67 30.94 32.25
N GLY A 263 17.36 31.78 31.47
CA GLY A 263 18.79 31.99 31.56
C GLY A 263 19.22 32.10 33.01
N GLU A 264 20.12 31.22 33.41
CA GLU A 264 20.81 31.25 34.68
C GLU A 264 21.60 32.57 34.70
N GLU A 265 21.03 33.61 35.30
CA GLU A 265 21.74 34.87 35.57
C GLU A 265 22.91 34.53 36.48
N ALA A 266 24.11 34.52 35.89
CA ALA A 266 25.36 34.39 36.62
C ALA A 266 25.52 35.58 37.59
N ASN A 267 25.51 35.28 38.89
CA ASN A 267 26.00 36.17 39.96
C ASN A 267 27.50 35.95 40.18
#